data_AF-A0A9E5R3C9-F1
#
_entry.id   AF-A0A9E5R3C9-F1
#
_cell.length_a   1.000
_cell.length_b   1.000
_cell.length_c   1.000
_cell.angle_alpha   90.00
_cell.angle_beta   90.00
_cell.angle_gamma   90.00
#
_symmetry.space_group_name_H-M   'P 1'
#
loop_
_entity.id
_entity.type
_entity.pdbx_description
1 polymer ?
#
loop_
_entity_poly.entity_id
_entity_poly.type
_entity_poly.pdbx_seq_one_letter_code
_entity_poly.pdbx_strand_id
1 'polypeptide(L)'
;MQQRNLLIARQKQILQQQNEELGAMREELSKQMEELRTAQELLNLRNIELSKYAHHLKRKVNTRDEIIDQQKIQMAEYAFINAHLLRHPLSNIMGLVALLKAEALPPETHLYLDYLHQSAQKLDEIIHRINKAVEEGGGFTRRKL
;
A
#
# COMPACT_ATOMS: atom_id res chain seq x y z
N MET A 1 85.94 -26.86 11.63
CA MET A 1 85.21 -27.55 10.54
C MET A 1 83.91 -28.21 11.02
N GLN A 2 83.93 -29.05 12.06
CA GLN A 2 82.71 -29.77 12.54
C GLN A 2 81.57 -28.84 13.04
N GLN A 3 81.87 -27.79 13.81
CA GLN A 3 80.84 -26.85 14.31
C GLN A 3 80.10 -26.10 13.19
N ARG A 4 80.79 -25.73 12.11
CA ARG A 4 80.19 -25.03 10.97
C ARG A 4 79.25 -25.94 10.18
N ASN A 5 79.62 -27.22 10.01
CA ASN A 5 78.74 -28.21 9.37
C ASN A 5 77.48 -28.49 10.20
N LEU A 6 77.60 -28.51 11.54
CA LEU A 6 76.47 -28.67 12.44
C LEU A 6 75.48 -27.49 12.37
N LEU A 7 76.01 -26.25 12.30
CA LEU A 7 75.21 -25.04 12.16
C LEU A 7 74.44 -25.01 10.83
N ILE A 8 75.10 -25.38 9.73
CA ILE A 8 74.48 -25.44 8.40
C ILE A 8 73.37 -26.50 8.37
N ALA A 9 73.60 -27.67 8.97
CA ALA A 9 72.58 -28.71 9.08
C ALA A 9 71.35 -28.22 9.86
N ARG A 10 71.56 -27.50 10.97
CA ARG A 10 70.49 -26.91 11.78
C ARG A 10 69.71 -25.84 11.02
N GLN A 11 70.40 -24.95 10.29
CA GLN A 11 69.75 -23.95 9.44
C GLN A 11 68.93 -24.59 8.32
N LYS A 12 69.45 -25.64 7.68
CA LYS A 12 68.71 -26.39 6.66
C LYS A 12 67.43 -27.02 7.22
N GLN A 13 67.50 -27.57 8.44
CA GLN A 13 66.35 -28.17 9.11
C GLN A 13 65.28 -27.13 9.48
N ILE A 14 65.69 -25.95 9.96
CA ILE A 14 64.78 -24.82 10.23
C ILE A 14 64.10 -24.34 8.95
N LEU A 15 64.86 -24.15 7.87
CA LEU A 15 64.31 -23.75 6.57
C LEU A 15 63.33 -24.79 6.03
N GLN A 16 63.59 -26.08 6.27
CA GLN A 16 62.70 -27.15 5.87
C GLN A 16 61.38 -27.12 6.66
N GLN A 17 61.43 -26.95 7.98
CA GLN A 17 60.23 -26.74 8.80
C GLN A 17 59.44 -25.51 8.36
N GLN A 18 60.12 -24.38 8.11
CA GLN A 18 59.45 -23.16 7.65
C GLN A 18 58.78 -23.34 6.29
N ASN A 19 59.38 -24.08 5.36
CA ASN A 19 58.76 -24.40 4.08
C ASN A 19 57.54 -25.31 4.23
N GLU A 20 57.57 -26.27 5.15
CA GLU A 20 56.43 -27.14 5.46
C GLU A 20 55.28 -26.33 6.09
N GLU A 21 55.57 -25.45 7.05
CA GLU A 21 54.59 -24.53 7.65
C GLU A 21 53.99 -23.56 6.63
N LEU A 22 54.81 -22.97 5.75
CA LEU A 22 54.35 -22.11 4.67
C LEU A 22 53.48 -22.88 3.67
N GLY A 23 53.78 -24.16 3.41
CA GLY A 23 52.96 -25.05 2.59
C GLY A 23 51.57 -25.23 3.18
N ALA A 24 51.51 -25.60 4.47
CA ALA A 24 50.25 -25.76 5.19
C ALA A 24 49.42 -24.46 5.24
N MET A 25 50.07 -23.31 5.48
CA MET A 25 49.39 -22.01 5.50
C MET A 25 48.87 -21.61 4.12
N ARG A 26 49.59 -21.92 3.04
CA ARG A 26 49.12 -21.69 1.67
C ARG A 26 47.91 -22.56 1.32
N GLU A 27 47.90 -23.80 1.77
CA GLU A 27 46.78 -24.71 1.55
C GLU A 27 45.52 -24.23 2.28
N GLU A 28 45.65 -23.84 3.55
CA GLU A 28 44.54 -23.26 4.33
C GLU A 28 44.04 -21.95 3.72
N LEU A 29 44.94 -21.06 3.29
CA LEU A 29 44.56 -19.82 2.62
C LEU A 29 43.80 -20.09 1.31
N SER A 30 44.23 -21.09 0.53
CA SER A 30 43.54 -21.49 -0.69
C SER A 30 42.12 -21.97 -0.40
N LYS A 31 41.93 -22.73 0.69
CA LYS A 31 40.61 -23.20 1.11
C LYS A 31 39.70 -22.03 1.51
N GLN A 32 40.22 -21.09 2.30
CA GLN A 32 39.47 -19.90 2.70
C GLN A 32 39.12 -19.00 1.51
N MET A 33 40.01 -18.87 0.53
CA MET A 33 39.72 -18.13 -0.70
C MET A 33 38.57 -18.74 -1.50
N GLU A 34 38.49 -20.07 -1.56
CA GLU A 34 37.40 -20.77 -2.25
C GLU A 34 36.07 -20.62 -1.49
N GLU A 35 36.09 -20.77 -0.16
CA GLU A 35 34.91 -20.52 0.68
C GLU A 35 34.40 -19.08 0.54
N LEU A 36 35.29 -18.09 0.55
CA LEU A 36 34.93 -16.69 0.36
C LEU A 36 34.32 -16.45 -1.02
N ARG A 37 34.88 -17.07 -2.07
CA ARG A 37 34.35 -16.97 -3.43
C ARG A 37 32.93 -17.51 -3.53
N THR A 38 32.68 -18.71 -3.00
CA THR A 38 31.33 -19.31 -3.02
C THR A 38 30.33 -18.47 -2.22
N ALA A 39 30.72 -17.94 -1.07
CA ALA A 39 29.91 -17.02 -0.29
C ALA A 39 29.58 -15.73 -1.06
N GLN A 40 30.56 -15.16 -1.78
CA GLN A 40 30.38 -13.98 -2.60
C GLN A 40 29.40 -14.23 -3.76
N GLU A 41 29.51 -15.38 -4.43
CA GLU A 41 28.60 -15.79 -5.50
C GLU A 41 27.16 -15.93 -4.97
N LEU A 42 26.98 -16.58 -3.81
CA LEU A 42 25.68 -16.70 -3.16
C LEU A 42 25.09 -15.34 -2.79
N LEU A 43 25.90 -14.44 -2.23
CA LEU A 43 25.47 -13.10 -1.83
C LEU A 43 25.03 -12.27 -3.04
N ASN A 44 25.75 -12.37 -4.16
CA ASN A 44 25.36 -11.75 -5.42
C ASN A 44 24.00 -12.27 -5.92
N LEU A 45 23.78 -13.58 -5.88
CA LEU A 45 22.49 -14.19 -6.26
C LEU A 45 21.35 -13.67 -5.38
N ARG A 46 21.56 -13.59 -4.07
CA ARG A 46 20.57 -13.05 -3.13
C ARG A 46 20.30 -11.56 -3.35
N ASN A 47 21.31 -10.77 -3.67
CA ASN A 47 21.13 -9.36 -4.00
C ASN A 47 20.27 -9.17 -5.27
N ILE A 48 20.46 -10.01 -6.29
CA ILE A 48 19.63 -9.99 -7.49
C ILE A 48 18.17 -10.32 -7.14
N GLU A 49 17.96 -11.33 -6.30
CA GLU A 49 16.62 -11.74 -5.84
C GLU A 49 15.94 -10.62 -5.04
N LEU A 50 16.65 -10.02 -4.07
CA LEU A 50 16.15 -8.89 -3.27
C LEU A 50 15.78 -7.70 -4.15
N SER A 51 16.58 -7.39 -5.17
CA SER A 51 16.29 -6.31 -6.11
C SER A 51 15.00 -6.57 -6.89
N LYS A 52 14.76 -7.82 -7.34
CA LYS A 52 13.50 -8.20 -7.98
C LYS A 52 12.30 -8.03 -7.06
N TYR A 53 12.41 -8.47 -5.80
CA TYR A 53 11.36 -8.27 -4.81
C TYR A 53 11.10 -6.79 -4.55
N ALA A 54 12.14 -5.98 -4.33
CA ALA A 54 12.01 -4.55 -4.11
C ALA A 54 11.28 -3.86 -5.26
N HIS A 55 11.63 -4.19 -6.50
CA HIS A 55 10.96 -3.65 -7.69
C HIS A 55 9.47 -4.07 -7.74
N HIS A 56 9.18 -5.34 -7.47
CA HIS A 56 7.81 -5.85 -7.45
C HIS A 56 6.95 -5.19 -6.35
N LEU A 57 7.49 -5.05 -5.14
CA LEU A 57 6.83 -4.37 -4.03
C LEU A 57 6.56 -2.91 -4.38
N LYS A 58 7.53 -2.20 -4.95
CA LYS A 58 7.37 -0.82 -5.41
C LYS A 58 6.24 -0.68 -6.42
N ARG A 59 6.16 -1.58 -7.41
CA ARG A 59 5.05 -1.59 -8.37
C ARG A 59 3.69 -1.79 -7.69
N LYS A 60 3.59 -2.73 -6.75
CA LYS A 60 2.34 -2.98 -6.01
C LYS A 60 1.90 -1.78 -5.17
N VAL A 61 2.85 -1.08 -4.55
CA VAL A 61 2.57 0.15 -3.79
C VAL A 61 2.04 1.23 -4.72
N ASN A 62 2.76 1.54 -5.80
CA ASN A 62 2.34 2.55 -6.76
C ASN A 62 0.94 2.26 -7.35
N THR A 63 0.68 1.02 -7.75
CA THR A 63 -0.66 0.66 -8.26
C THR A 63 -1.76 0.82 -7.21
N ARG A 64 -1.47 0.54 -5.93
CA ARG A 64 -2.43 0.75 -4.85
C ARG A 64 -2.67 2.24 -4.60
N ASP A 65 -1.61 3.05 -4.63
CA ASP A 65 -1.72 4.49 -4.44
C ASP A 65 -2.58 5.13 -5.55
N GLU A 66 -2.36 4.73 -6.81
CA GLU A 66 -3.19 5.16 -7.94
C GLU A 66 -4.68 4.81 -7.75
N ILE A 67 -4.98 3.58 -7.30
CA ILE A 67 -6.36 3.15 -7.03
C ILE A 67 -6.98 3.98 -5.90
N ILE A 68 -6.24 4.24 -4.82
CA ILE A 68 -6.72 5.02 -3.69
C ILE A 68 -7.01 6.46 -4.12
N ASP A 69 -6.16 7.06 -4.94
CA ASP A 69 -6.36 8.43 -5.40
C ASP A 69 -7.56 8.54 -6.36
N GLN A 70 -7.77 7.55 -7.23
CA GLN A 70 -8.98 7.48 -8.03
C GLN A 70 -10.24 7.33 -7.17
N GLN A 71 -10.19 6.51 -6.12
CA GLN A 71 -11.30 6.35 -5.18
C GLN A 71 -11.62 7.66 -4.45
N LYS A 72 -10.61 8.39 -3.99
CA LYS A 72 -10.80 9.70 -3.34
C LYS A 72 -11.51 10.69 -4.26
N ILE A 73 -11.09 10.77 -5.53
CA ILE A 73 -11.72 11.65 -6.51
C ILE A 73 -13.19 11.30 -6.67
N GLN A 74 -13.52 10.02 -6.85
CA GLN A 74 -14.91 9.57 -6.97
C GLN A 74 -15.73 9.88 -5.71
N MET A 75 -15.18 9.65 -4.52
CA MET A 75 -15.87 9.96 -3.26
C MET A 75 -16.18 11.46 -3.15
N ALA A 76 -15.23 12.32 -3.54
CA ALA A 76 -15.42 13.77 -3.55
C ALA A 76 -16.51 14.19 -4.54
N GLU A 77 -16.54 13.59 -5.75
CA GLU A 77 -17.59 13.83 -6.74
C GLU A 77 -18.97 13.43 -6.22
N TYR A 78 -19.11 12.25 -5.59
CA TYR A 78 -20.38 11.82 -4.98
C TYR A 78 -20.85 12.77 -3.89
N ALA A 79 -19.94 13.20 -3.00
CA ALA A 79 -20.27 14.16 -1.95
C ALA A 79 -20.76 15.50 -2.54
N PHE A 80 -20.11 15.97 -3.61
CA PHE A 80 -20.52 17.18 -4.32
C PHE A 80 -21.92 17.05 -4.93
N ILE A 81 -22.18 15.96 -5.67
CA ILE A 81 -23.48 15.69 -6.29
C ILE A 81 -24.58 15.67 -5.24
N ASN A 82 -24.40 14.92 -4.16
CA ASN A 82 -25.44 14.78 -3.13
C ASN A 82 -25.71 16.09 -2.40
N ALA A 83 -24.67 16.82 -1.98
CA ALA A 83 -24.84 18.06 -1.21
C ALA A 83 -25.37 19.22 -2.08
N HIS A 84 -24.83 19.41 -3.28
CA HIS A 84 -25.11 20.60 -4.08
C HIS A 84 -26.13 20.36 -5.19
N LEU A 85 -26.08 19.22 -5.87
CA LEU A 85 -26.95 18.97 -7.02
C LEU A 85 -28.29 18.31 -6.64
N LEU A 86 -28.33 17.55 -5.54
CA LEU A 86 -29.55 16.89 -5.09
C LEU A 86 -30.20 17.59 -3.90
N ARG A 87 -29.47 17.78 -2.80
CA ARG A 87 -30.05 18.30 -1.55
C ARG A 87 -30.51 19.74 -1.67
N HIS A 88 -29.80 20.59 -2.41
CA HIS A 88 -30.19 21.98 -2.63
C HIS A 88 -31.56 22.11 -3.32
N PRO A 89 -31.80 21.56 -4.54
CA PRO A 89 -33.11 21.65 -5.18
C PRO A 89 -34.21 20.93 -4.38
N LEU A 90 -33.89 19.82 -3.70
CA LEU A 90 -34.84 19.15 -2.82
C LEU A 90 -35.29 20.01 -1.64
N SER A 91 -34.35 20.73 -1.01
CA SER A 91 -34.66 21.68 0.07
C SER A 91 -35.54 22.81 -0.43
N ASN A 92 -35.30 23.30 -1.64
CA ASN A 92 -36.14 24.31 -2.27
C ASN A 92 -37.58 23.78 -2.49
N ILE A 93 -37.73 22.55 -3.01
CA ILE A 93 -39.04 21.90 -3.18
C ILE A 93 -39.76 21.78 -1.83
N MET A 94 -39.07 21.28 -0.79
CA MET A 94 -39.66 21.15 0.55
C MET A 94 -40.10 22.49 1.13
N GLY A 95 -39.29 23.54 0.95
CA GLY A 95 -39.62 24.90 1.36
C GLY A 95 -40.84 25.46 0.63
N LEU A 96 -40.90 25.30 -0.70
CA LEU A 96 -42.06 25.72 -1.50
C LEU A 96 -43.34 24.97 -1.09
N VAL A 97 -43.24 23.66 -0.85
CA VAL A 97 -44.36 22.87 -0.34
C VAL A 97 -44.83 23.37 1.02
N ALA A 98 -43.91 23.72 1.93
CA ALA A 98 -44.25 24.28 3.23
C ALA A 98 -44.96 25.64 3.11
N LEU A 99 -44.51 26.51 2.20
CA LEU A 99 -45.18 27.79 1.92
C LEU A 99 -46.59 27.57 1.36
N LEU A 100 -46.76 26.68 0.38
CA LEU A 100 -48.07 26.38 -0.20
C LEU A 100 -49.05 25.78 0.81
N LYS A 101 -48.56 25.04 1.81
CA LYS A 101 -49.41 24.52 2.90
C LYS A 101 -49.90 25.61 3.86
N ALA A 102 -49.26 26.77 3.90
CA ALA A 102 -49.71 27.90 4.73
C ALA A 102 -50.83 28.73 4.06
N GLU A 103 -51.07 28.52 2.76
CA GLU A 103 -52.10 29.21 1.99
C GLU A 103 -53.47 28.54 2.15
N ALA A 104 -54.54 29.34 2.02
CA ALA A 104 -55.93 28.85 2.06
C ALA A 104 -56.29 28.14 0.74
N LEU A 105 -55.82 26.90 0.59
CA LEU A 105 -56.06 26.05 -0.59
C LEU A 105 -57.19 25.04 -0.35
N PRO A 106 -57.79 24.48 -1.43
CA PRO A 106 -58.76 23.40 -1.30
C PRO A 106 -58.19 22.19 -0.53
N PRO A 107 -59.01 21.47 0.26
CA PRO A 107 -58.55 20.32 1.04
C PRO A 107 -57.84 19.23 0.21
N GLU A 108 -58.30 19.01 -1.02
CA GLU A 108 -57.68 18.06 -1.96
C GLU A 108 -56.26 18.46 -2.35
N THR A 109 -56.01 19.76 -2.51
CA THR A 109 -54.67 20.30 -2.80
C THR A 109 -53.73 20.10 -1.61
N HIS A 110 -54.20 20.30 -0.38
CA HIS A 110 -53.41 19.99 0.82
C HIS A 110 -53.02 18.51 0.90
N LEU A 111 -53.93 17.59 0.57
CA LEU A 111 -53.62 16.16 0.53
C LEU A 111 -52.48 15.84 -0.46
N TYR A 112 -52.49 16.44 -1.66
CA TYR A 112 -51.39 16.27 -2.62
C TYR A 112 -50.08 16.88 -2.15
N LEU A 113 -50.12 18.04 -1.49
CA LEU A 113 -48.93 18.67 -0.89
C LEU A 113 -48.35 17.82 0.25
N ASP A 114 -49.18 17.12 1.02
CA ASP A 114 -48.73 16.17 2.04
C ASP A 114 -47.99 14.98 1.42
N TYR A 115 -48.52 14.39 0.35
CA TYR A 115 -47.84 13.30 -0.35
C TYR A 115 -46.52 13.75 -0.98
N LEU A 116 -46.49 14.95 -1.57
CA LEU A 116 -45.26 15.50 -2.15
C LEU A 116 -44.21 15.77 -1.06
N HIS A 117 -44.63 16.31 0.08
CA HIS A 117 -43.75 16.53 1.23
C HIS A 117 -43.16 15.23 1.76
N GLN A 118 -44.00 14.20 1.98
CA GLN A 118 -43.53 12.89 2.44
C GLN A 118 -42.57 12.23 1.44
N SER A 119 -42.83 12.37 0.14
CA SER A 119 -41.96 11.83 -0.90
C SER A 119 -40.61 12.55 -0.92
N ALA A 120 -40.60 13.88 -0.77
CA ALA A 120 -39.39 14.67 -0.68
C ALA A 120 -38.57 14.33 0.58
N GLN A 121 -39.21 14.11 1.73
CA GLN A 121 -38.54 13.67 2.95
C GLN A 121 -37.88 12.29 2.79
N LYS A 122 -38.59 11.31 2.20
CA LYS A 122 -38.03 9.99 1.90
C LYS A 122 -36.81 10.08 0.98
N LEU A 123 -36.84 10.99 0.01
CA LEU A 123 -35.71 11.23 -0.87
C LEU A 123 -34.52 11.84 -0.12
N ASP A 124 -34.74 12.80 0.78
CA ASP A 124 -33.68 13.39 1.61
C ASP A 124 -33.02 12.33 2.52
N GLU A 125 -33.83 11.44 3.11
CA GLU A 125 -33.33 10.30 3.91
C GLU A 125 -32.45 9.36 3.08
N ILE A 126 -32.86 9.03 1.84
CA ILE A 126 -32.06 8.21 0.94
C ILE A 126 -30.74 8.90 0.59
N ILE A 127 -30.76 10.19 0.26
CA ILE A 127 -29.55 10.98 -0.03
C ILE A 127 -28.61 10.97 1.18
N HIS A 128 -29.15 11.13 2.40
CA HIS A 128 -28.36 11.09 3.62
C HIS A 128 -27.70 9.73 3.84
N ARG A 129 -28.42 8.63 3.56
CA ARG A 129 -27.88 7.27 3.62
C ARG A 129 -26.79 7.03 2.58
N ILE A 130 -26.92 7.58 1.37
CA ILE A 130 -25.89 7.51 0.33
C ILE A 130 -24.63 8.23 0.80
N ASN A 131 -24.74 9.47 1.31
CA ASN A 131 -23.60 10.23 1.83
C ASN A 131 -22.86 9.46 2.93
N LYS A 132 -23.60 8.94 3.91
CA LYS A 132 -23.00 8.17 5.00
C LYS A 132 -22.27 6.92 4.50
N ALA A 133 -22.83 6.20 3.53
CA ALA A 133 -22.18 5.03 2.95
C ALA A 133 -20.89 5.38 2.17
N VAL A 134 -20.88 6.53 1.50
CA VAL A 134 -19.68 7.05 0.83
C VAL A 134 -18.61 7.43 1.87
N GLU A 135 -18.98 8.14 2.95
CA GLU A 135 -18.06 8.54 4.02
C GLU A 135 -17.46 7.34 4.78
N GLU A 136 -18.24 6.30 5.04
CA GLU A 136 -17.79 5.09 5.75
C GLU A 136 -16.92 4.16 4.87
N GLY A 137 -16.68 4.52 3.59
CA GLY A 137 -15.92 3.69 2.64
C GLY A 137 -16.61 2.37 2.27
N GLY A 138 -17.83 2.15 2.78
CA GLY A 138 -18.63 0.96 2.54
C GLY A 138 -19.58 1.20 1.37
N GLY A 139 -19.18 0.81 0.17
CA GLY A 139 -19.97 1.01 -1.05
C GLY A 139 -21.48 0.77 -0.88
N PHE A 140 -22.29 1.71 -1.39
CA PHE A 140 -23.75 1.64 -1.34
C PHE A 140 -24.24 0.49 -2.24
N THR A 141 -24.48 -0.68 -1.64
CA THR A 141 -24.87 -1.89 -2.39
C THR A 141 -26.40 -1.99 -2.45
N ARG A 142 -26.95 -2.37 -3.61
CA ARG A 142 -28.39 -2.57 -3.86
C ARG A 142 -29.12 -3.46 -2.82
N ARG A 143 -28.38 -4.31 -2.09
CA ARG A 143 -28.86 -5.15 -0.98
C ARG A 143 -29.23 -4.39 0.31
N LYS A 144 -28.81 -3.13 0.47
CA LYS A 144 -29.10 -2.29 1.63
C LYS A 144 -30.31 -1.37 1.44
N LEU A 145 -31.03 -1.47 0.32
CA LEU A 145 -32.26 -0.71 0.07
C LEU A 145 -33.44 -1.32 0.82
#